data_AF-A0A445KLW4-F1
#
_entry.id   AF-A0A445KLW4-F1
#
_cell.length_a   1.000
_cell.length_b   1.000
_cell.length_c   1.000
_cell.angle_alpha   90.00
_cell.angle_beta   90.00
_cell.angle_gamma   90.00
#
_symmetry.space_group_name_H-M   'P 1'
#
loop_
_entity.id
_entity.type
_entity.pdbx_description
1 polymer ?
#
loop_
_entity_poly.entity_id
_entity_poly.type
_entity_poly.pdbx_seq_one_letter_code
_entity_poly.pdbx_strand_id
1 'polypeptide(L)'
;MSKETNEEEAIHSASFDLEGSSSATRKNIRPSKSGEKEGMISSMKEVVESLKEFVEMEIKEVQEVVHEVVSELDNIPNFNGALRHREIDWLIENLIKFAIIKALPLDEKEDCILSFMP
;
A
#
# COMPACT_ATOMS: atom_id res chain seq x y z
N MET A 1 79.07 19.32 23.06
CA MET A 1 78.07 18.24 23.21
C MET A 1 76.70 18.88 23.21
N SER A 2 75.78 18.33 22.43
CA SER A 2 74.38 18.77 22.27
C SER A 2 73.58 18.72 23.58
N LYS A 3 72.50 19.50 23.69
CA LYS A 3 71.08 19.07 23.79
C LYS A 3 70.17 20.20 24.33
N GLU A 4 68.95 20.19 23.82
CA GLU A 4 67.81 21.11 24.00
C GLU A 4 67.28 21.22 25.44
N THR A 5 66.53 22.29 25.73
CA THR A 5 65.28 22.21 26.51
C THR A 5 64.32 23.35 26.15
N ASN A 6 63.05 22.97 26.02
CA ASN A 6 61.85 23.72 25.69
C ASN A 6 61.17 24.26 26.98
N GLU A 7 60.70 25.52 26.97
CA GLU A 7 59.71 26.13 27.88
C GLU A 7 59.41 27.53 27.31
N GLU A 8 58.20 27.85 26.86
CA GLU A 8 57.00 28.27 27.60
C GLU A 8 56.72 29.77 27.34
N GLU A 9 55.44 30.10 27.39
CA GLU A 9 54.70 31.23 26.85
C GLU A 9 55.22 32.64 27.20
N ALA A 10 55.04 33.60 26.27
CA ALA A 10 54.86 35.00 26.63
C ALA A 10 54.01 35.73 25.59
N ILE A 11 52.78 35.98 26.00
CA ILE A 11 51.69 36.61 25.27
C ILE A 11 52.04 38.09 25.06
N HIS A 12 52.21 38.53 23.81
CA HIS A 12 52.27 39.96 23.49
C HIS A 12 51.03 40.38 22.70
N SER A 13 50.12 40.95 23.49
CA SER A 13 48.94 41.74 23.16
C SER A 13 49.08 42.58 21.89
N ALA A 14 48.42 42.13 20.83
CA ALA A 14 47.99 43.01 19.74
C ALA A 14 46.59 43.54 20.09
N SER A 15 46.53 44.81 20.48
CA SER A 15 45.28 45.55 20.61
C SER A 15 44.63 45.67 19.23
N PHE A 16 43.49 45.00 19.03
CA PHE A 16 42.65 45.21 17.86
C PHE A 16 41.59 46.25 18.19
N ASP A 17 41.56 47.29 17.35
CA ASP A 17 40.62 48.39 17.41
C ASP A 17 39.22 47.86 17.06
N LEU A 18 38.25 48.01 17.96
CA LEU A 18 36.85 47.66 17.71
C LEU A 18 36.16 48.83 17.00
N GLU A 19 36.51 49.04 15.73
CA GLU A 19 35.71 49.88 14.85
C GLU A 19 34.68 49.02 14.11
N GLY A 20 33.42 49.42 14.25
CA GLY A 20 32.25 48.60 14.03
C GLY A 20 32.12 48.00 12.62
N SER A 21 31.72 46.73 12.58
CA SER A 21 30.94 46.20 11.48
C SER A 21 30.05 45.09 12.02
N SER A 22 28.83 45.48 12.40
CA SER A 22 27.71 44.55 12.50
C SER A 22 27.46 43.97 11.11
N SER A 23 28.11 42.84 10.80
CA SER A 23 27.76 42.04 9.64
C SER A 23 26.98 40.84 10.15
N ALA A 24 25.69 41.07 10.43
CA ALA A 24 24.73 39.99 10.46
C ALA A 24 24.70 39.38 9.05
N THR A 25 25.45 38.29 8.85
CA THR A 25 25.38 37.49 7.64
C THR A 25 23.99 36.87 7.56
N ARG A 26 23.03 37.63 7.04
CA ARG A 26 21.70 37.14 6.71
C ARG A 26 21.90 36.12 5.60
N LYS A 27 21.93 34.82 5.95
CA LYS A 27 21.86 33.72 5.00
C LYS A 27 20.62 33.96 4.13
N ASN A 28 20.82 34.38 2.89
CA ASN A 28 19.78 34.48 1.89
C ASN A 28 19.37 33.05 1.53
N ILE A 29 18.45 32.47 2.30
CA ILE A 29 17.77 31.23 1.92
C ILE A 29 16.96 31.59 0.68
N ARG A 30 17.39 31.10 -0.49
CA ARG A 30 16.62 31.20 -1.73
C ARG A 30 15.24 30.58 -1.46
N PRO A 31 14.12 31.26 -1.75
CA PRO A 31 12.81 30.62 -1.67
C PRO A 31 12.83 29.41 -2.59
N SER A 32 12.64 28.20 -2.04
CA SER A 32 12.44 27.01 -2.86
C SER A 32 11.22 27.25 -3.75
N LYS A 33 11.31 27.00 -5.07
CA LYS A 33 10.17 27.08 -5.99
C LYS A 33 9.00 26.28 -5.42
N SER A 34 7.99 26.96 -4.90
CA SER A 34 6.83 26.33 -4.26
C SER A 34 5.98 25.51 -5.24
N GLY A 35 6.02 25.85 -6.53
CA GLY A 35 5.24 25.18 -7.58
C GLY A 35 5.66 23.74 -7.90
N GLU A 36 6.92 23.34 -7.66
CA GLU A 36 7.32 21.92 -7.85
C GLU A 36 6.67 21.02 -6.79
N LYS A 37 6.59 21.49 -5.55
CA LYS A 37 5.93 20.75 -4.46
C LYS A 37 4.43 20.62 -4.72
N GLU A 38 3.81 21.68 -5.23
CA GLU A 38 2.38 21.70 -5.57
C GLU A 38 2.06 20.79 -6.77
N GLY A 39 2.93 20.78 -7.79
CA GLY A 39 2.85 19.82 -8.90
C GLY A 39 3.00 18.37 -8.45
N MET A 40 3.96 18.08 -7.56
CA MET A 40 4.12 16.73 -6.98
C MET A 40 2.88 16.30 -6.18
N ILE A 41 2.29 17.21 -5.39
CA ILE A 41 1.05 16.92 -4.64
C ILE A 41 -0.10 16.62 -5.60
N SER A 42 -0.24 17.40 -6.68
CA SER A 42 -1.26 17.16 -7.70
C SER A 42 -1.08 15.81 -8.39
N SER A 43 0.14 15.46 -8.80
CA SER A 43 0.43 14.14 -9.40
C SER A 43 0.20 13.00 -8.42
N MET A 44 0.54 13.16 -7.14
CA MET A 44 0.30 12.13 -6.13
C MET A 44 -1.20 11.92 -5.89
N LYS A 45 -1.99 12.99 -5.95
CA LYS A 45 -3.45 12.93 -5.84
C LYS A 45 -4.07 12.13 -6.98
N GLU A 46 -3.61 12.35 -8.21
CA GLU A 46 -4.04 11.60 -9.39
C GLU A 46 -3.74 10.10 -9.27
N VAL A 47 -2.55 9.74 -8.76
CA VAL A 47 -2.17 8.34 -8.50
C VAL A 47 -3.09 7.71 -7.44
N VAL A 48 -3.42 8.44 -6.37
CA VAL A 48 -4.34 7.95 -5.33
C VAL A 48 -5.75 7.74 -5.88
N GLU A 49 -6.24 8.66 -6.71
CA GLU A 49 -7.57 8.53 -7.36
C GLU A 49 -7.60 7.33 -8.30
N SER A 50 -6.55 7.15 -9.11
CA SER A 50 -6.42 6.00 -10.02
C SER A 50 -6.35 4.67 -9.27
N LEU A 51 -5.60 4.62 -8.16
CA LEU A 51 -5.50 3.43 -7.32
C LEU A 51 -6.84 3.11 -6.65
N LYS A 52 -7.57 4.13 -6.21
CA LYS A 52 -8.91 3.97 -5.64
C LYS A 52 -9.86 3.33 -6.65
N GLU A 53 -9.90 3.84 -7.89
CA GLU A 53 -10.73 3.29 -8.96
C GLU A 53 -10.35 1.84 -9.28
N PHE A 54 -9.05 1.54 -9.36
CA PHE A 54 -8.56 0.19 -9.60
C PHE A 54 -9.02 -0.79 -8.50
N VAL A 55 -8.87 -0.41 -7.24
CA VAL A 55 -9.30 -1.23 -6.10
C VAL A 55 -10.83 -1.41 -6.10
N GLU A 56 -11.60 -0.37 -6.41
CA GLU A 56 -13.06 -0.49 -6.52
C GLU A 56 -13.47 -1.45 -7.65
N MET A 57 -12.76 -1.44 -8.78
CA MET A 57 -13.00 -2.35 -9.91
C MET A 57 -12.68 -3.81 -9.54
N GLU A 58 -11.52 -4.09 -8.94
CA GLU A 58 -11.14 -5.45 -8.54
C GLU A 58 -12.10 -6.02 -7.48
N ILE A 59 -12.48 -5.21 -6.49
CA ILE A 59 -13.43 -5.64 -5.46
C ILE A 59 -14.78 -5.98 -6.09
N LYS A 60 -15.24 -5.19 -7.07
CA LYS A 60 -16.51 -5.43 -7.75
C LYS A 60 -16.52 -6.76 -8.51
N GLU A 61 -15.43 -7.09 -9.22
CA GLU A 61 -15.30 -8.36 -9.93
C GLU A 61 -15.35 -9.56 -8.96
N VAL A 62 -14.60 -9.49 -7.85
CA VAL A 62 -14.63 -10.55 -6.83
C VAL A 62 -16.02 -10.67 -6.20
N GLN A 63 -16.68 -9.55 -5.90
CA GLN A 63 -18.05 -9.57 -5.37
C GLN A 63 -19.05 -10.20 -6.32
N GLU A 64 -18.91 -9.99 -7.63
CA GLU A 64 -19.78 -10.61 -8.64
C GLU A 64 -19.64 -12.14 -8.62
N VAL A 65 -18.42 -12.65 -8.58
CA VAL A 65 -18.15 -14.10 -8.49
C VAL A 65 -18.71 -14.69 -7.19
N VAL A 66 -18.48 -14.03 -6.05
CA VAL A 66 -19.01 -14.48 -4.75
C VAL A 66 -20.54 -14.53 -4.78
N HIS A 67 -21.17 -13.47 -5.30
CA HIS A 67 -22.63 -13.40 -5.41
C HIS A 67 -23.18 -14.50 -6.31
N GLU A 68 -22.51 -14.77 -7.44
CA GLU A 68 -22.89 -15.84 -8.35
C GLU A 68 -22.84 -17.21 -7.66
N VAL A 69 -21.72 -17.53 -6.99
CA VAL A 69 -21.55 -18.79 -6.25
C VAL A 69 -22.64 -18.95 -5.18
N VAL A 70 -22.88 -17.92 -4.38
CA VAL A 70 -23.91 -17.94 -3.33
C VAL A 70 -25.29 -18.16 -3.94
N SER A 71 -25.62 -17.42 -5.01
CA SER A 71 -26.93 -17.54 -5.67
C SER A 71 -27.16 -18.92 -6.26
N GLU A 72 -26.12 -19.56 -6.78
CA GLU A 72 -26.19 -20.90 -7.35
C GLU A 72 -26.46 -21.95 -6.25
N LEU A 73 -25.79 -21.81 -5.10
CA LEU A 73 -26.00 -22.69 -3.94
C LEU A 73 -27.36 -22.48 -3.29
N ASP A 74 -27.86 -21.25 -3.23
CA ASP A 74 -29.20 -20.93 -2.70
C ASP A 74 -30.32 -21.57 -3.53
N ASN A 75 -30.06 -21.86 -4.81
CA ASN A 75 -31.02 -22.56 -5.66
C ASN A 75 -31.11 -24.06 -5.34
N ILE A 76 -30.10 -24.66 -4.70
CA ILE A 76 -30.05 -26.10 -4.39
C ILE A 76 -30.98 -26.40 -3.20
N PRO A 77 -32.08 -27.17 -3.40
CA PRO A 77 -33.01 -27.49 -2.32
C PRO A 77 -32.31 -28.33 -1.24
N ASN A 78 -32.62 -28.07 0.03
CA ASN A 78 -32.09 -28.80 1.19
C ASN A 78 -30.55 -28.81 1.34
N PHE A 79 -29.83 -27.98 0.59
CA PHE A 79 -28.37 -27.89 0.70
C PHE A 79 -27.96 -27.59 2.15
N ASN A 80 -27.10 -28.43 2.72
CA ASN A 80 -26.78 -28.39 4.14
C ASN A 80 -26.10 -27.07 4.52
N GLY A 81 -26.79 -26.25 5.32
CA GLY A 81 -26.28 -24.94 5.71
C GLY A 81 -25.03 -24.94 6.57
N ALA A 82 -24.75 -26.04 7.27
CA ALA A 82 -23.51 -26.16 8.05
C ALA A 82 -22.27 -26.27 7.15
N LEU A 83 -22.45 -26.77 5.93
CA LEU A 83 -21.38 -26.96 4.97
C LEU A 83 -21.18 -25.70 4.10
N ARG A 84 -22.25 -24.93 3.84
CA ARG A 84 -22.30 -23.80 2.91
C ARG A 84 -21.06 -22.90 2.87
N HIS A 85 -20.53 -22.49 4.02
CA HIS A 85 -19.33 -21.63 4.06
C HIS A 85 -18.09 -22.30 3.46
N ARG A 86 -17.87 -23.58 3.76
CA ARG A 86 -16.76 -24.38 3.22
C ARG A 86 -16.90 -24.55 1.71
N GLU A 87 -18.12 -24.77 1.20
CA GLU A 87 -18.35 -24.88 -0.24
C GLU A 87 -18.19 -23.56 -0.96
N ILE A 88 -18.65 -22.46 -0.39
CA ILE A 88 -18.45 -21.12 -0.98
C ILE A 88 -16.96 -20.85 -1.14
N ASP A 89 -16.17 -21.00 -0.07
CA ASP A 89 -14.73 -20.77 -0.10
C ASP A 89 -14.07 -21.67 -1.15
N TRP A 90 -14.42 -22.95 -1.16
CA TRP A 90 -13.86 -23.91 -2.12
C TRP A 90 -14.26 -23.61 -3.58
N LEU A 91 -15.50 -23.20 -3.84
CA LEU A 91 -15.99 -22.88 -5.19
C LEU A 91 -15.34 -21.61 -5.74
N ILE A 92 -15.14 -20.60 -4.89
CA ILE A 92 -14.39 -19.38 -5.24
C ILE A 92 -12.96 -19.74 -5.65
N GLU A 93 -12.32 -20.67 -4.94
CA GLU A 93 -10.97 -21.15 -5.29
C GLU A 93 -10.96 -22.09 -6.52
N ASN A 94 -12.12 -22.62 -6.93
CA ASN A 94 -12.24 -23.64 -7.98
C ASN A 94 -13.29 -23.25 -9.06
N LEU A 95 -13.13 -22.08 -9.69
CA LEU A 95 -14.10 -21.54 -10.66
C LEU A 95 -14.43 -22.47 -11.85
N ILE A 96 -13.49 -23.32 -12.27
CA ILE A 96 -13.75 -24.32 -13.33
C ILE A 96 -14.79 -25.35 -12.85
N LYS A 97 -14.67 -25.81 -11.60
CA LYS A 97 -15.62 -26.77 -11.02
C LYS A 97 -16.97 -26.11 -10.78
N PHE A 98 -16.96 -24.84 -10.36
CA PHE A 98 -18.18 -24.05 -10.26
C PHE A 98 -18.93 -23.95 -11.60
N ALA A 99 -18.22 -23.65 -12.70
CA ALA A 99 -18.83 -23.60 -14.03
C ALA A 99 -19.45 -24.95 -14.46
N ILE A 100 -18.82 -26.07 -14.08
CA ILE A 100 -19.37 -27.41 -14.32
C ILE A 100 -20.66 -27.61 -13.51
N ILE A 101 -20.65 -27.33 -12.21
CA ILE A 101 -21.81 -27.46 -11.32
C ILE A 101 -22.98 -26.61 -11.83
N LYS A 102 -22.71 -25.38 -12.24
CA LYS A 102 -23.73 -24.47 -12.77
C LYS A 102 -24.44 -25.04 -14.02
N ALA A 103 -23.72 -25.78 -14.84
CA ALA A 103 -24.25 -26.39 -16.06
C ALA A 103 -25.10 -27.67 -15.81
N LEU A 104 -25.06 -28.23 -14.61
CA LEU A 104 -25.82 -29.45 -14.26
C LEU A 104 -27.30 -29.14 -13.99
N PRO A 105 -28.20 -30.13 -14.12
CA PRO A 105 -29.57 -30.02 -13.61
C PRO A 105 -29.56 -29.98 -12.08
N LEU A 106 -30.61 -29.38 -11.50
CA LEU A 106 -30.65 -29.02 -10.08
C LEU A 106 -30.46 -30.21 -9.13
N ASP A 107 -31.03 -31.37 -9.50
CA ASP A 107 -31.00 -32.62 -8.75
C ASP A 107 -29.63 -33.30 -8.74
N GLU A 108 -28.71 -32.92 -9.63
CA GLU A 108 -27.36 -33.47 -9.70
C GLU A 108 -26.30 -32.58 -9.02
N LYS A 109 -26.64 -31.33 -8.69
CA LYS A 109 -25.67 -30.33 -8.21
C LYS A 109 -25.09 -30.67 -6.84
N GLU A 110 -25.93 -31.07 -5.89
CA GLU A 110 -25.49 -31.40 -4.53
C GLU A 110 -24.51 -32.57 -4.54
N ASP A 111 -24.88 -33.67 -5.20
CA ASP A 111 -24.03 -34.85 -5.34
C ASP A 111 -22.71 -34.52 -6.04
N CYS A 112 -22.74 -33.67 -7.07
CA CYS A 112 -21.55 -33.22 -7.77
C CYS A 112 -20.62 -32.39 -6.86
N ILE A 113 -21.16 -31.43 -6.11
CA ILE A 113 -20.41 -30.62 -5.14
C ILE A 113 -19.73 -31.54 -4.12
N LEU A 114 -20.50 -32.45 -3.51
CA LEU A 114 -20.00 -33.39 -2.51
C LEU A 114 -18.93 -34.33 -3.09
N SER A 115 -19.03 -34.71 -4.36
CA SER A 115 -18.04 -35.57 -5.03
C SER A 115 -16.68 -34.90 -5.25
N PHE A 116 -16.67 -33.56 -5.38
CA PHE A 116 -15.42 -32.82 -5.62
C PHE A 116 -14.72 -32.40 -4.34
N MET A 117 -15.42 -32.42 -3.22
CA MET A 117 -14.85 -32.07 -1.93
C MET A 117 -14.10 -33.27 -1.33
N PRO A 118 -12.88 -33.06 -0.81
CA PRO A 118 -12.15 -34.07 -0.05
C PRO A 118 -12.74 -34.28 1.35
#